data_AF-A0A3A8KWK4-F1
#
_entry.id   AF-A0A3A8KWK4-F1
#
_cell.length_a   1.000
_cell.length_b   1.000
_cell.length_c   1.000
_cell.angle_alpha   90.00
_cell.angle_beta   90.00
_cell.angle_gamma   90.00
#
_symmetry.space_group_name_H-M   'P 1'
#
loop_
_entity.id
_entity.type
_entity.pdbx_description
1 polymer ?
#
loop_
_entity_poly.entity_id
_entity_poly.type
_entity_poly.pdbx_seq_one_letter_code
_entity_poly.pdbx_strand_id
1 'polypeptide(L)'
;MVLAKTDRDFFLFSARKSDGPPHVGKLTWEAALSRAKSAQWRADHVKQVTALMKLFNSPVAFSATSEDTDRKCDQLIPSPSGVGQSWTWTVRDPSEGLAGIFWRNFYGPPFLEMFGDRLNAIPETQRRTVADGIVLVEPYALPTDAMTPAADAAEQQLREVLGPECFYDQVARTMPRRVPDLPHPGALSS
;
A
#
# COMPACT_ATOMS: atom_id res chain seq x y z
N MET A 1 -13.51 15.39 1.65
CA MET A 1 -13.23 14.99 3.05
C MET A 1 -12.31 16.04 3.64
N VAL A 2 -12.70 16.69 4.74
CA VAL A 2 -11.85 17.66 5.42
C VAL A 2 -11.21 16.93 6.60
N LEU A 3 -9.94 16.57 6.47
CA LEU A 3 -9.15 16.04 7.58
C LEU A 3 -8.31 17.20 8.13
N ALA A 4 -8.55 17.59 9.37
CA ALA A 4 -7.57 18.38 10.08
C ALA A 4 -6.37 17.45 10.35
N LYS A 5 -5.17 17.81 9.89
CA LYS A 5 -3.91 17.21 10.37
C LYS A 5 -3.82 17.52 11.86
N THR A 6 -4.41 16.69 12.70
CA THR A 6 -4.35 16.83 14.16
C THR A 6 -3.15 16.08 14.70
N ASP A 7 -2.57 16.53 15.82
CA ASP A 7 -1.52 15.81 16.54
C ASP A 7 -2.01 14.50 17.22
N ARG A 8 -3.21 14.04 16.86
CA ARG A 8 -3.91 12.89 17.45
C ARG A 8 -4.07 11.79 16.42
N ASP A 9 -3.98 10.55 16.90
CA ASP A 9 -4.25 9.38 16.09
C ASP A 9 -5.75 9.29 15.81
N PHE A 10 -6.12 8.92 14.59
CA PHE A 10 -7.52 8.67 14.23
C PHE A 10 -7.66 7.52 13.24
N PHE A 11 -8.84 6.89 13.28
CA PHE A 11 -9.25 5.87 12.31
C PHE A 11 -10.33 6.44 11.40
N LEU A 12 -10.17 6.19 10.10
CA LEU A 12 -11.19 6.48 9.10
C LEU A 12 -11.62 5.16 8.46
N PHE A 13 -12.92 4.89 8.53
CA PHE A 13 -13.57 3.80 7.82
C PHE A 13 -14.29 4.39 6.61
N SER A 14 -13.91 3.95 5.42
CA SER A 14 -14.62 4.32 4.19
C SER A 14 -15.10 3.06 3.49
N ALA A 15 -16.42 2.85 3.50
CA ALA A 15 -17.04 1.85 2.65
C ALA A 15 -17.13 2.43 1.24
N ARG A 16 -16.51 1.79 0.24
CA ARG A 16 -16.78 2.16 -1.15
C ARG A 16 -17.85 1.25 -1.71
N LYS A 17 -18.89 1.89 -2.25
CA LYS A 17 -19.65 1.29 -3.34
C LYS A 17 -18.76 1.39 -4.57
N SER A 18 -18.11 0.31 -4.98
CA SER A 18 -17.82 0.09 -6.39
C SER A 18 -19.16 0.13 -7.15
N ASP A 19 -19.14 0.37 -8.47
CA ASP A 19 -20.31 0.34 -9.35
C ASP A 19 -20.96 -1.07 -9.49
N GLY A 20 -20.78 -1.92 -8.48
CA GLY A 20 -21.26 -3.29 -8.37
C GLY A 20 -20.45 -4.07 -7.32
N PRO A 21 -21.01 -5.10 -6.66
CA PRO A 21 -20.26 -5.96 -5.76
C PRO A 21 -18.99 -6.55 -6.39
N PRO A 22 -17.94 -6.81 -5.60
CA PRO A 22 -17.91 -6.65 -4.15
C PRO A 22 -17.55 -5.24 -3.68
N HIS A 23 -18.18 -4.82 -2.57
CA HIS A 23 -17.83 -3.58 -1.89
C HIS A 23 -16.41 -3.66 -1.32
N VAL A 24 -15.53 -2.77 -1.76
CA VAL A 24 -14.19 -2.64 -1.19
C VAL A 24 -14.22 -1.56 -0.10
N GLY A 25 -13.82 -1.92 1.11
CA GLY A 25 -13.62 -0.97 2.21
C GLY A 25 -12.15 -0.59 2.33
N LYS A 26 -11.87 0.66 2.73
CA LYS A 26 -10.53 1.10 3.15
C LYS A 26 -10.57 1.54 4.61
N LEU A 27 -9.69 0.95 5.41
CA LEU A 27 -9.30 1.45 6.72
C LEU A 27 -8.06 2.32 6.56
N THR A 28 -8.15 3.58 6.97
CA THR A 28 -6.98 4.45 7.11
C THR A 28 -6.75 4.69 8.60
N TRP A 29 -5.51 4.54 9.04
CA TRP A 29 -5.05 4.94 10.36
C TRP A 29 -3.93 5.95 10.21
N GLU A 30 -4.12 7.13 10.76
CA GLU A 30 -3.11 8.18 10.78
C GLU A 30 -2.53 8.35 12.18
N ALA A 31 -1.22 8.57 12.26
CA ALA A 31 -0.48 8.83 13.48
C ALA A 31 0.61 9.87 13.21
N ALA A 32 1.01 10.62 14.24
CA ALA A 32 2.05 11.62 14.10
C ALA A 32 3.39 10.99 13.67
N LEU A 33 4.01 11.54 12.62
CA LEU A 33 5.27 11.05 12.05
C LEU A 33 6.41 10.96 13.09
N SER A 34 6.38 11.84 14.09
CA SER A 34 7.33 11.84 15.20
C SER A 34 7.34 10.54 16.01
N ARG A 35 6.21 9.82 16.08
CA ARG A 35 6.10 8.53 16.78
C ARG A 35 6.96 7.44 16.12
N ALA A 36 7.09 7.49 14.80
CA ALA A 36 7.89 6.53 14.04
C ALA A 36 9.39 6.59 14.36
N LYS A 37 9.87 7.64 15.03
CA LYS A 37 11.25 7.70 15.55
C LYS A 37 11.52 6.67 16.65
N SER A 38 10.49 6.28 17.42
CA SER A 38 10.60 5.26 18.47
C SER A 38 10.68 3.86 17.86
N ALA A 39 11.75 3.12 18.19
CA ALA A 39 11.91 1.73 17.78
C ALA A 39 10.81 0.82 18.35
N GLN A 40 10.40 1.07 19.60
CA GLN A 40 9.30 0.35 20.23
C GLN A 40 7.99 0.58 19.48
N TRP A 41 7.69 1.83 19.14
CA TRP A 41 6.50 2.15 18.34
C TRP A 41 6.54 1.46 16.97
N ARG A 42 7.70 1.46 16.30
CA ARG A 42 7.87 0.76 15.01
C ARG A 42 7.62 -0.74 15.13
N ALA A 43 7.99 -1.38 16.24
CA ALA A 43 7.74 -2.79 16.49
C ALA A 43 6.26 -3.07 16.78
N ASP A 44 5.61 -2.24 17.60
CA ASP A 44 4.20 -2.41 17.95
C ASP A 44 3.27 -2.11 16.76
N HIS A 45 3.64 -1.15 15.93
CA HIS A 45 2.94 -0.86 14.67
C HIS A 45 2.86 -2.09 13.77
N VAL A 46 3.94 -2.88 13.65
CA VAL A 46 3.91 -4.12 12.84
C VAL A 46 2.86 -5.08 13.38
N LYS A 47 2.81 -5.29 14.70
CA LYS A 47 1.82 -6.18 15.34
C LYS A 47 0.39 -5.67 15.13
N GLN A 48 0.19 -4.36 15.24
CA GLN A 48 -1.12 -3.73 15.07
C GLN A 48 -1.63 -3.87 13.63
N VAL A 49 -0.79 -3.58 12.63
CA VAL A 49 -1.16 -3.75 11.22
C VAL A 49 -1.46 -5.20 10.90
N THR A 50 -0.65 -6.16 11.35
CA THR A 50 -0.93 -7.59 11.11
C THR A 50 -2.23 -8.05 11.76
N ALA A 51 -2.53 -7.55 12.97
CA ALA A 51 -3.80 -7.86 13.65
C ALA A 51 -5.00 -7.28 12.90
N LEU A 52 -4.89 -6.07 12.35
CA LEU A 52 -5.94 -5.46 11.52
C LEU A 52 -6.10 -6.20 10.19
N MET A 53 -5.01 -6.57 9.52
CA MET A 53 -5.08 -7.37 8.30
C MET A 53 -5.82 -8.68 8.55
N LYS A 54 -5.53 -9.37 9.65
CA LYS A 54 -6.26 -10.58 10.04
C LYS A 54 -7.74 -10.30 10.32
N LEU A 55 -8.04 -9.27 11.11
CA LEU A 55 -9.41 -8.92 11.49
C LEU A 55 -10.29 -8.62 10.27
N PHE A 56 -9.74 -7.94 9.27
CA PHE A 56 -10.46 -7.54 8.06
C PHE A 56 -10.25 -8.47 6.87
N ASN A 57 -9.53 -9.58 7.04
CA ASN A 57 -9.08 -10.44 5.96
C ASN A 57 -8.42 -9.64 4.80
N SER A 58 -7.63 -8.63 5.15
CA SER A 58 -6.99 -7.75 4.16
C SER A 58 -5.78 -8.47 3.54
N PRO A 59 -5.72 -8.61 2.21
CA PRO A 59 -4.60 -9.28 1.53
C PRO A 59 -3.34 -8.42 1.49
N VAL A 60 -3.47 -7.11 1.74
CA VAL A 60 -2.36 -6.15 1.70
C VAL A 60 -2.59 -5.00 2.68
N ALA A 61 -1.51 -4.41 3.17
CA ALA A 61 -1.52 -3.10 3.81
C ALA A 61 -0.22 -2.37 3.49
N PHE A 62 -0.23 -1.04 3.63
CA PHE A 62 0.99 -0.25 3.55
C PHE A 62 0.98 0.88 4.58
N SER A 63 2.17 1.42 4.85
CA SER A 63 2.33 2.63 5.67
C SER A 63 3.31 3.57 4.97
N ALA A 64 2.94 4.84 4.92
CA ALA A 64 3.65 5.88 4.20
C ALA A 64 3.40 7.25 4.86
N THR A 65 4.13 8.26 4.42
CA THR A 65 3.70 9.65 4.68
C THR A 65 2.48 9.99 3.82
N SER A 66 1.70 10.99 4.23
CA SER A 66 0.58 11.46 3.43
C SER A 66 1.05 11.93 2.06
N GLU A 67 2.16 12.67 2.01
CA GLU A 67 2.75 13.21 0.78
C GLU A 67 3.18 12.09 -0.19
N ASP A 68 3.76 10.99 0.31
CA ASP A 68 4.14 9.86 -0.53
C ASP A 68 2.92 9.05 -0.99
N THR A 69 1.87 8.98 -0.17
CA THR A 69 0.59 8.38 -0.55
C THR A 69 -0.07 9.16 -1.69
N ASP A 70 -0.19 10.49 -1.55
CA ASP A 70 -0.80 11.36 -2.55
C ASP A 70 -0.03 11.25 -3.89
N ARG A 71 1.31 11.28 -3.83
CA ARG A 71 2.16 11.14 -5.02
C ARG A 71 1.93 9.83 -5.79
N LYS A 72 1.68 8.72 -5.09
CA LYS A 72 1.61 7.38 -5.69
C LYS A 72 0.19 6.91 -5.99
N CYS A 73 -0.78 7.31 -5.17
CA CYS A 73 -2.15 6.81 -5.26
C CYS A 73 -3.05 7.68 -6.14
N ASP A 74 -2.62 8.90 -6.44
CA ASP A 74 -3.48 9.91 -7.06
C ASP A 74 -2.90 10.41 -8.39
N GLN A 75 -3.80 10.81 -9.29
CA GLN A 75 -3.48 11.46 -10.55
C GLN A 75 -4.39 12.68 -10.72
N LEU A 76 -3.76 13.81 -11.05
CA LEU A 76 -4.45 15.00 -11.52
C LEU A 76 -4.43 14.99 -13.05
N ILE A 77 -5.61 14.87 -13.65
CA ILE A 77 -5.81 14.90 -15.09
C ILE A 77 -6.30 16.31 -15.45
N PRO A 78 -5.51 17.10 -16.21
CA PRO A 78 -5.96 18.39 -16.70
C PRO A 78 -7.19 18.23 -17.59
N SER A 79 -8.16 19.14 -17.46
CA SER A 79 -9.30 19.18 -18.36
C SER A 79 -8.85 19.43 -19.80
N PRO A 80 -9.45 18.78 -20.82
CA PRO A 80 -9.20 19.12 -22.23
C PRO A 80 -9.45 20.59 -22.56
N SER A 81 -10.32 21.27 -21.80
CA SER A 81 -10.61 22.70 -21.97
C SER A 81 -9.50 23.62 -21.44
N GLY A 82 -8.47 23.09 -20.79
CA GLY A 82 -7.44 23.86 -20.09
C GLY A 82 -7.92 24.55 -18.80
N VAL A 83 -9.20 24.41 -18.45
CA VAL A 83 -9.80 24.96 -17.22
C VAL A 83 -10.18 23.83 -16.29
N GLY A 84 -9.51 23.78 -15.14
CA GLY A 84 -9.74 22.78 -14.10
C GLY A 84 -8.98 21.47 -14.32
N GLN A 85 -9.13 20.57 -13.35
CA GLN A 85 -8.52 19.24 -13.34
C GLN A 85 -9.48 18.26 -12.69
N SER A 86 -9.51 17.03 -13.19
CA SER A 86 -10.16 15.92 -12.51
C SER A 86 -9.11 15.12 -11.75
N TRP A 87 -9.54 14.56 -10.62
CA TRP A 87 -8.70 13.69 -9.83
C TRP A 87 -9.14 12.25 -10.07
N THR A 88 -8.19 11.35 -10.28
CA THR A 88 -8.43 9.91 -10.38
C THR A 88 -7.40 9.14 -9.56
N TRP A 89 -7.73 7.91 -9.20
CA TRP A 89 -6.80 6.98 -8.56
C TRP A 89 -5.88 6.33 -9.58
N THR A 90 -4.65 6.01 -9.16
CA THR A 90 -3.77 5.11 -9.89
C THR A 90 -4.24 3.66 -9.77
N VAL A 91 -4.60 3.24 -8.56
CA VAL A 91 -5.16 1.93 -8.23
C VAL A 91 -6.25 2.13 -7.17
N ARG A 92 -7.45 1.58 -7.39
CA ARG A 92 -8.62 1.79 -6.52
C ARG A 92 -8.61 0.84 -5.32
N ASP A 93 -8.21 -0.40 -5.54
CA ASP A 93 -8.21 -1.46 -4.54
C ASP A 93 -7.22 -2.58 -4.91
N PRO A 94 -6.95 -3.53 -4.00
CA PRO A 94 -5.94 -4.56 -4.22
C PRO A 94 -6.19 -5.48 -5.44
N SER A 95 -7.43 -5.56 -5.98
CA SER A 95 -7.73 -6.36 -7.18
C SER A 95 -7.14 -5.74 -8.45
N GLU A 96 -6.79 -4.46 -8.42
CA GLU A 96 -6.17 -3.74 -9.53
C GLU A 96 -4.64 -3.76 -9.48
N GLY A 97 -4.04 -4.42 -8.49
CA GLY A 97 -2.59 -4.47 -8.26
C GLY A 97 -2.13 -3.45 -7.23
N LEU A 98 -0.93 -2.88 -7.42
CA LEU A 98 -0.28 -1.99 -6.46
C LEU A 98 -0.02 -0.59 -7.03
N ALA A 99 -0.28 0.44 -6.25
CA ALA A 99 0.04 1.83 -6.62
C ALA A 99 1.56 2.11 -6.61
N GLY A 100 2.32 1.39 -5.78
CA GLY A 100 3.76 1.55 -5.62
C GLY A 100 4.31 0.74 -4.44
N ILE A 101 5.60 0.94 -4.17
CA ILE A 101 6.28 0.49 -2.95
C ILE A 101 6.29 1.66 -1.97
N PHE A 102 5.99 1.42 -0.71
CA PHE A 102 5.97 2.42 0.36
C PHE A 102 7.01 2.11 1.45
N TRP A 103 7.09 2.93 2.49
CA TRP A 103 7.97 2.69 3.63
C TRP A 103 7.76 1.28 4.24
N ARG A 104 6.51 0.87 4.44
CA ARG A 104 6.16 -0.48 4.87
C ARG A 104 5.13 -1.07 3.95
N ASN A 105 5.38 -2.29 3.48
CA ASN A 105 4.48 -3.03 2.61
C ASN A 105 4.23 -4.40 3.25
N PHE A 106 2.99 -4.69 3.57
CA PHE A 106 2.57 -5.93 4.21
C PHE A 106 1.79 -6.75 3.20
N TYR A 107 2.31 -7.94 2.87
CA TYR A 107 1.74 -8.82 1.86
C TYR A 107 1.19 -10.09 2.52
N GLY A 108 -0.11 -10.31 2.37
CA GLY A 108 -0.78 -11.56 2.72
C GLY A 108 -0.78 -12.56 1.54
N PRO A 109 -1.33 -13.76 1.75
CA PRO A 109 -1.16 -14.91 0.83
C PRO A 109 -1.41 -14.62 -0.65
N PRO A 110 -2.48 -13.90 -1.08
CA PRO A 110 -2.70 -13.63 -2.50
C PRO A 110 -1.56 -12.87 -3.19
N PHE A 111 -0.93 -11.94 -2.47
CA PHE A 111 0.23 -11.21 -2.98
C PHE A 111 1.50 -12.06 -2.91
N LEU A 112 1.65 -12.90 -1.90
CA LEU A 112 2.80 -13.82 -1.80
C LEU A 112 2.81 -14.82 -2.96
N GLU A 113 1.64 -15.38 -3.29
CA GLU A 113 1.45 -16.27 -4.44
C GLU A 113 1.70 -15.53 -5.76
N MET A 114 1.17 -14.30 -5.91
CA MET A 114 1.45 -13.47 -7.08
C MET A 114 2.95 -13.19 -7.25
N PHE A 115 3.70 -12.88 -6.19
CA PHE A 115 5.13 -12.63 -6.31
C PHE A 115 5.94 -13.92 -6.52
N GLY A 116 5.53 -15.02 -5.90
CA GLY A 116 6.25 -16.29 -5.92
C GLY A 116 7.71 -16.14 -5.49
N ASP A 117 8.62 -16.80 -6.21
CA ASP A 117 10.04 -16.83 -5.88
C ASP A 117 10.74 -15.46 -5.90
N ARG A 118 10.13 -14.44 -6.51
CA ARG A 118 10.68 -13.08 -6.56
C ARG A 118 10.88 -12.47 -5.17
N LEU A 119 10.07 -12.88 -4.19
CA LEU A 119 10.23 -12.44 -2.80
C LEU A 119 11.57 -12.88 -2.20
N ASN A 120 12.12 -14.02 -2.64
CA ASN A 120 13.39 -14.54 -2.13
C ASN A 120 14.59 -13.75 -2.63
N ALA A 121 14.43 -12.96 -3.71
CA ALA A 121 15.46 -12.06 -4.21
C ALA A 121 15.55 -10.75 -3.44
N ILE A 122 14.59 -10.44 -2.55
CA ILE A 122 14.67 -9.28 -1.67
C ILE A 122 15.61 -9.59 -0.49
N PRO A 123 16.60 -8.72 -0.20
CA PRO A 123 17.49 -8.86 0.94
C PRO A 123 16.74 -9.07 2.27
N GLU A 124 17.23 -9.96 3.13
CA GLU A 124 16.66 -10.20 4.47
C GLU A 124 16.67 -8.96 5.37
N THR A 125 17.54 -7.98 5.07
CA THR A 125 17.54 -6.68 5.74
C THR A 125 16.32 -5.83 5.41
N GLN A 126 15.66 -6.08 4.29
CA GLN A 126 14.48 -5.38 3.79
C GLN A 126 13.21 -6.23 3.86
N ARG A 127 13.32 -7.53 4.12
CA ARG A 127 12.20 -8.47 4.12
C ARG A 127 12.22 -9.38 5.34
N ARG A 128 11.07 -9.53 5.99
CA ARG A 128 10.86 -10.54 7.03
C ARG A 128 9.43 -11.03 7.08
N THR A 129 9.25 -12.29 7.47
CA THR A 129 7.92 -12.83 7.81
C THR A 129 7.52 -12.34 9.21
N VAL A 130 6.27 -11.90 9.34
CA VAL A 130 5.65 -11.46 10.58
C VAL A 130 4.47 -12.38 10.93
N ALA A 131 3.56 -11.96 11.80
CA ALA A 131 2.45 -12.80 12.26
C ALA A 131 1.59 -13.33 11.10
N ASP A 132 1.04 -14.54 11.27
CA ASP A 132 0.08 -15.16 10.36
C ASP A 132 0.58 -15.32 8.91
N GLY A 133 1.89 -15.49 8.73
CA GLY A 133 2.51 -15.71 7.41
C GLY A 133 2.58 -14.46 6.52
N ILE A 134 2.20 -13.29 7.04
CA ILE A 134 2.34 -12.01 6.33
C ILE A 134 3.82 -11.69 6.15
N VAL A 135 4.21 -11.20 4.97
CA VAL A 135 5.57 -10.71 4.71
C VAL A 135 5.59 -9.19 4.75
N LEU A 136 6.49 -8.65 5.57
CA LEU A 136 6.79 -7.22 5.64
C LEU A 136 8.03 -6.90 4.79
N VAL A 137 7.89 -5.95 3.87
CA VAL A 137 8.98 -5.37 3.08
C VAL A 137 9.14 -3.88 3.39
N GLU A 138 10.37 -3.49 3.75
CA GLU A 138 10.76 -2.14 4.16
C GLU A 138 11.98 -1.68 3.30
N PRO A 139 11.82 -0.83 2.27
CA PRO A 139 12.95 -0.34 1.46
C PRO A 139 13.98 0.46 2.26
N TYR A 140 13.54 1.13 3.33
CA TYR A 140 14.33 2.01 4.19
C TYR A 140 13.77 2.02 5.62
N ALA A 141 14.57 2.52 6.57
CA ALA A 141 14.32 2.32 7.99
C ALA A 141 13.24 3.24 8.57
N LEU A 142 13.16 4.50 8.12
CA LEU A 142 12.25 5.49 8.67
C LEU A 142 11.33 6.07 7.58
N PRO A 143 10.07 6.42 7.91
CA PRO A 143 9.16 7.03 6.94
C PRO A 143 9.63 8.40 6.47
N THR A 144 10.47 9.07 7.26
CA THR A 144 11.08 10.36 6.91
C THR A 144 12.10 10.26 5.77
N ASP A 145 12.55 9.05 5.45
CA ASP A 145 13.48 8.82 4.33
C ASP A 145 12.73 8.80 2.98
N ALA A 146 11.40 8.68 2.99
CA ALA A 146 10.57 8.69 1.79
C ALA A 146 10.83 9.94 0.94
N MET A 147 10.71 9.80 -0.38
CA MET A 147 10.93 10.87 -1.36
C MET A 147 12.36 11.45 -1.39
N THR A 148 13.32 10.82 -0.71
CA THR A 148 14.74 11.09 -0.96
C THR A 148 15.20 10.30 -2.18
N PRO A 149 16.25 10.76 -2.91
CA PRO A 149 16.78 10.00 -4.05
C PRO A 149 17.20 8.57 -3.71
N ALA A 150 17.72 8.35 -2.49
CA ALA A 150 18.10 7.02 -2.01
C ALA A 150 16.87 6.13 -1.78
N ALA A 151 15.80 6.69 -1.20
CA ALA A 151 14.54 5.97 -1.04
C ALA A 151 13.89 5.64 -2.38
N ASP A 152 13.82 6.58 -3.32
CA ASP A 152 13.26 6.35 -4.65
C ASP A 152 14.05 5.25 -5.40
N ALA A 153 15.38 5.24 -5.28
CA ALA A 153 16.21 4.18 -5.85
C ALA A 153 15.93 2.80 -5.20
N ALA A 154 15.79 2.74 -3.88
CA ALA A 154 15.46 1.51 -3.16
C ALA A 154 14.06 0.99 -3.52
N GLU A 155 13.07 1.87 -3.63
CA GLU A 155 11.71 1.54 -4.07
C GLU A 155 11.69 1.02 -5.51
N GLN A 156 12.44 1.67 -6.41
CA GLN A 156 12.56 1.25 -7.80
C GLN A 156 13.24 -0.12 -7.92
N GLN A 157 14.31 -0.36 -7.15
CA GLN A 157 14.96 -1.67 -7.10
C GLN A 157 13.99 -2.77 -6.63
N LEU A 158 13.21 -2.51 -5.56
CA LEU A 158 12.20 -3.47 -5.11
C LEU A 158 11.10 -3.70 -6.15
N ARG A 159 10.67 -2.65 -6.85
CA ARG A 159 9.70 -2.76 -7.95
C ARG A 159 10.23 -3.64 -9.08
N GLU A 160 11.50 -3.49 -9.45
CA GLU A 160 12.15 -4.32 -10.47
C GLU A 160 12.24 -5.79 -10.03
N VAL A 161 12.60 -6.04 -8.77
CA VAL A 161 12.68 -7.39 -8.19
C VAL A 161 11.32 -8.07 -8.15
N LEU A 162 10.29 -7.39 -7.63
CA LEU A 162 8.94 -7.94 -7.48
C LEU A 162 8.19 -8.06 -8.82
N GLY A 163 8.64 -7.31 -9.82
CA GLY A 163 8.07 -7.26 -11.16
C GLY A 163 7.32 -5.95 -11.39
N PRO A 164 7.78 -5.09 -12.29
CA PRO A 164 7.16 -3.78 -12.53
C PRO A 164 5.72 -3.88 -13.03
N GLU A 165 5.32 -5.02 -13.60
CA GLU A 165 3.96 -5.30 -14.06
C GLU A 165 2.92 -5.45 -12.94
N CYS A 166 3.36 -5.65 -11.69
CA CYS A 166 2.49 -5.69 -10.51
C CYS A 166 2.09 -4.28 -10.02
N PHE A 167 2.72 -3.24 -10.57
CA PHE A 167 2.62 -1.85 -10.10
C PHE A 167 2.13 -0.91 -11.20
N TYR A 168 1.40 0.13 -10.79
CA TYR A 168 1.01 1.20 -11.68
C TYR A 168 2.23 1.90 -12.26
N ASP A 169 2.23 2.14 -13.56
CA ASP A 169 3.30 2.90 -14.21
C ASP A 169 2.98 4.40 -14.18
N GLN A 170 3.66 5.13 -13.29
CA GLN A 170 3.48 6.58 -13.14
C GLN A 170 3.88 7.37 -14.40
N VAL A 171 4.82 6.86 -15.20
CA VAL A 171 5.33 7.54 -16.40
C VAL A 171 4.41 7.28 -17.58
N ALA A 172 4.13 5.99 -17.85
CA ALA A 172 3.24 5.59 -18.93
C ALA A 172 1.75 5.80 -18.60
N ARG A 173 1.41 6.01 -17.33
CA ARG A 173 0.05 6.10 -16.79
C ARG A 173 -0.79 4.87 -17.11
N THR A 174 -0.21 3.68 -16.92
CA THR A 174 -0.87 2.40 -17.24
C THR A 174 -1.09 1.55 -15.99
N MET A 175 -2.20 0.81 -16.01
CA MET A 175 -2.58 -0.10 -14.92
C MET A 175 -1.61 -1.29 -14.80
N PRO A 176 -1.46 -1.87 -13.60
CA PRO A 176 -0.81 -3.17 -13.42
C PRO A 176 -1.34 -4.21 -14.41
N ARG A 177 -0.44 -5.00 -14.97
CA ARG A 177 -0.78 -6.11 -15.88
C ARG A 177 -0.80 -7.46 -15.17
N ARG A 178 -0.29 -7.51 -13.94
CA ARG A 178 -0.35 -8.68 -13.06
C ARG A 178 -0.98 -8.27 -11.75
N VAL A 179 -2.03 -8.97 -11.35
CA VAL A 179 -2.84 -8.68 -10.16
C VAL A 179 -2.97 -9.95 -9.31
N PRO A 180 -3.18 -9.83 -7.98
CA PRO A 180 -3.38 -11.00 -7.13
C PRO A 180 -4.71 -11.69 -7.44
N ASP A 181 -4.74 -13.01 -7.26
CA ASP A 181 -6.00 -13.75 -7.25
C ASP A 181 -6.67 -13.58 -5.89
N LEU A 182 -7.65 -12.67 -5.81
CA LEU A 182 -8.35 -12.37 -4.56
C LEU A 182 -9.58 -13.25 -4.42
N PRO A 183 -9.82 -13.84 -3.23
CA PRO A 183 -11.02 -14.63 -3.00
C PRO A 183 -12.26 -13.77 -3.25
N HIS A 184 -13.12 -14.24 -4.16
CA HIS A 184 -14.43 -13.62 -4.35
C HIS A 184 -15.21 -13.69 -3.03
N PRO A 185 -15.76 -12.58 -2.52
CA PRO A 185 -16.44 -12.56 -1.22
C PRO A 185 -17.80 -13.27 -1.19
N GLY A 186 -18.04 -14.21 -2.11
CA GLY A 186 -19.14 -15.18 -2.07
C GLY A 186 -18.73 -16.58 -1.60
N ALA A 187 -17.43 -16.86 -1.44
CA ALA A 187 -16.94 -18.14 -0.93
C ALA A 187 -16.78 -18.10 0.60
N LEU A 188 -17.84 -17.72 1.31
CA LEU A 188 -18.00 -18.23 2.67
C LEU A 188 -18.53 -19.64 2.51
N SER A 189 -17.65 -20.62 2.72
CA SER A 189 -17.99 -22.01 2.84
C SER A 189 -19.19 -22.16 3.80
N SER A 190 -20.29 -22.64 3.24
CA SER A 190 -21.42 -23.26 3.96
C SER A 190 -20.96 -24.35 4.90
#